data_AF-A0A6I5C2W3-F1
#
_entry.id   AF-A0A6I5C2W3-F1
#
_cell.length_a   1.000
_cell.length_b   1.000
_cell.length_c   1.000
_cell.angle_alpha   90.00
_cell.angle_beta   90.00
_cell.angle_gamma   90.00
#
_symmetry.space_group_name_H-M   'P 1'
#
loop_
_entity.id
_entity.type
_entity.pdbx_description
1 polymer ?
#
loop_
_entity_poly.entity_id
_entity_poly.type
_entity_poly.pdbx_seq_one_letter_code
_entity_poly.pdbx_strand_id
1 'polypeptide(L)'
;LDAHGPTDWLAWSALTTDARLLALLGPAGPLAAAREGEIVTAVLDRTPFYAESGGQESDAGTLSGASAEAEVLDVQRPLPGLVTHQVRVMAGELAVGDTVRAAVDPEWRLGARQAHSGTHVLHAALRQVLGPTALQSGSYNRPGHLRLDFPWRGALPDTVRGDIEEAANRALRRDLPVAVRWMTLPEAKELGALALFEEAYGEKVRVVEIGGAWSRELCGGTHVEHASQIGTVALTAESSVGAGMRRLEAAVGIEGFGYLARERDLVARVAEQLQAPRAELPDRIAALLERLKAADRENQRLRRRETAARAERLAAGA
;
A
#
# COMPACT_ATOMS: atom_id res chain seq x y z
N LEU A 1 12.38 -23.94 -16.33
CA LEU A 1 11.17 -24.78 -16.30
C LEU A 1 11.46 -26.14 -16.91
N ASP A 2 11.77 -26.26 -18.19
CA ASP A 2 12.02 -27.58 -18.82
C ASP A 2 13.17 -28.38 -18.17
N ALA A 3 14.27 -27.69 -17.79
CA ALA A 3 15.44 -28.35 -17.22
C ALA A 3 15.36 -28.69 -15.73
N HIS A 4 14.61 -27.90 -14.95
CA HIS A 4 14.63 -27.96 -13.47
C HIS A 4 13.24 -28.07 -12.83
N GLY A 5 12.17 -28.07 -13.62
CA GLY A 5 10.81 -27.95 -13.14
C GLY A 5 10.44 -26.51 -12.71
N PRO A 6 9.26 -26.36 -12.07
CA PRO A 6 8.84 -25.10 -11.46
C PRO A 6 9.63 -24.79 -10.19
N THR A 7 9.75 -23.51 -9.85
CA THR A 7 10.30 -23.05 -8.57
C THR A 7 9.40 -23.54 -7.42
N ASP A 8 10.01 -24.16 -6.40
CA ASP A 8 9.32 -24.48 -5.15
C ASP A 8 9.10 -23.18 -4.36
N TRP A 9 7.87 -22.67 -4.41
CA TRP A 9 7.53 -21.34 -3.92
C TRP A 9 6.97 -21.40 -2.49
N LEU A 10 7.83 -21.06 -1.53
CA LEU A 10 7.60 -21.21 -0.09
C LEU A 10 7.07 -19.92 0.58
N ALA A 11 6.60 -18.95 -0.22
CA ALA A 11 6.28 -17.61 0.27
C ALA A 11 5.21 -17.56 1.37
N TRP A 12 4.34 -18.57 1.46
CA TRP A 12 3.33 -18.66 2.51
C TRP A 12 3.80 -19.34 3.80
N SER A 13 4.90 -20.11 3.77
CA SER A 13 5.28 -21.02 4.86
C SER A 13 6.64 -20.71 5.48
N ALA A 14 7.50 -19.95 4.81
CA ALA A 14 8.84 -19.63 5.28
C ALA A 14 9.25 -18.19 4.97
N LEU A 15 10.16 -17.66 5.79
CA LEU A 15 10.88 -16.41 5.52
C LEU A 15 12.33 -16.67 5.08
N THR A 16 12.84 -17.87 5.32
CA THR A 16 14.20 -18.26 4.96
C THR A 16 14.23 -19.67 4.42
N THR A 17 15.11 -19.93 3.46
CA THR A 17 15.44 -21.28 2.98
C THR A 17 16.83 -21.25 2.36
N ASP A 18 17.50 -22.39 2.37
CA ASP A 18 18.67 -22.57 1.52
C ASP A 18 18.17 -22.99 0.13
N ALA A 19 18.80 -22.46 -0.91
CA ALA A 19 18.37 -22.63 -2.29
C ALA A 19 19.60 -22.72 -3.21
N ARG A 20 19.41 -23.35 -4.37
CA ARG A 20 20.43 -23.42 -5.42
C ARG A 20 20.17 -22.35 -6.47
N LEU A 21 21.19 -21.59 -6.80
CA LEU A 21 21.16 -20.63 -7.92
C LEU A 21 21.22 -21.39 -9.24
N LEU A 22 20.10 -21.43 -9.97
CA LEU A 22 19.96 -22.19 -11.21
C LEU A 22 20.39 -21.39 -12.45
N ALA A 23 20.16 -20.09 -12.44
CA ALA A 23 20.53 -19.21 -13.54
C ALA A 23 20.74 -17.77 -13.07
N LEU A 24 21.62 -17.07 -13.79
CA LEU A 24 21.81 -15.64 -13.73
C LEU A 24 21.60 -15.05 -15.13
N LEU A 25 20.89 -13.93 -15.22
CA LEU A 25 20.69 -13.19 -16.46
C LEU A 25 21.09 -11.73 -16.23
N GLY A 26 22.05 -11.26 -17.03
CA GLY A 26 22.38 -9.85 -17.14
C GLY A 26 21.67 -9.18 -18.31
N PRO A 27 22.00 -7.91 -18.61
CA PRO A 27 21.38 -7.16 -19.71
C PRO A 27 21.55 -7.80 -21.09
N ALA A 28 22.64 -8.52 -21.31
CA ALA A 28 22.98 -9.17 -22.58
C ALA A 28 22.55 -10.66 -22.65
N GLY A 29 21.86 -11.18 -21.63
CA GLY A 29 21.44 -12.58 -21.55
C GLY A 29 22.09 -13.37 -20.40
N PRO A 30 22.14 -14.71 -20.50
CA PRO A 30 22.65 -15.56 -19.43
C PRO A 30 24.11 -15.27 -19.05
N LEU A 31 24.40 -15.32 -17.75
CA LEU A 31 25.73 -15.14 -17.18
C LEU A 31 26.13 -16.37 -16.36
N ALA A 32 27.43 -16.67 -16.31
CA ALA A 32 27.96 -17.71 -15.44
C ALA A 32 28.10 -17.22 -13.98
N ALA A 33 28.42 -15.94 -13.80
CA ALA A 33 28.57 -15.30 -12.51
C ALA A 33 28.27 -13.79 -12.60
N ALA A 34 27.98 -13.18 -11.46
CA ALA A 34 27.76 -11.74 -11.28
C ALA A 34 28.57 -11.23 -10.08
N ARG A 35 29.17 -10.05 -10.22
CA ARG A 35 30.13 -9.47 -9.25
C ARG A 35 29.54 -8.26 -8.53
N GLU A 36 30.20 -7.88 -7.44
CA GLU A 36 29.91 -6.68 -6.66
C GLU A 36 29.58 -5.45 -7.55
N GLY A 37 28.46 -4.79 -7.23
CA GLY A 37 27.93 -3.64 -7.94
C GLY A 37 27.01 -3.98 -9.11
N GLU A 38 27.02 -5.21 -9.62
CA GLU A 38 26.16 -5.62 -10.73
C GLU A 38 24.72 -5.88 -10.26
N ILE A 39 23.75 -5.53 -11.12
CA ILE A 39 22.33 -5.85 -10.95
C ILE A 39 21.97 -6.89 -12.01
N VAL A 40 21.50 -8.05 -11.57
CA VAL A 40 21.19 -9.21 -12.42
C VAL A 40 19.90 -9.88 -11.98
N THR A 41 19.30 -10.68 -12.86
CA THR A 41 18.15 -11.53 -12.53
C THR A 41 18.63 -12.92 -12.14
N ALA A 42 18.30 -13.35 -10.92
CA ALA A 42 18.60 -14.65 -10.36
C ALA A 42 17.36 -15.57 -10.36
N VAL A 43 17.56 -16.83 -10.74
CA VAL A 43 16.56 -17.89 -10.66
C VAL A 43 17.00 -18.92 -9.64
N LEU A 44 16.16 -19.20 -8.66
CA LEU A 44 16.40 -20.19 -7.62
C LEU A 44 15.53 -21.43 -7.85
N ASP A 45 15.97 -22.60 -7.39
CA ASP A 45 15.16 -23.82 -7.39
C ASP A 45 13.98 -23.73 -6.40
N ARG A 46 14.19 -23.03 -5.28
CA ARG A 46 13.17 -22.72 -4.28
C ARG A 46 13.37 -21.33 -3.70
N THR A 47 12.30 -20.70 -3.22
CA THR A 47 12.40 -19.34 -2.66
C THR A 47 11.30 -19.05 -1.64
N PRO A 48 11.61 -18.35 -0.52
CA PRO A 48 10.61 -17.86 0.41
C PRO A 48 10.07 -16.48 -0.01
N PHE A 49 10.65 -15.82 -1.03
CA PHE A 49 10.23 -14.49 -1.47
C PHE A 49 8.90 -14.57 -2.21
N TYR A 50 7.95 -13.72 -1.81
CA TYR A 50 6.72 -13.48 -2.53
C TYR A 50 7.00 -12.63 -3.77
N ALA A 51 6.66 -13.17 -4.92
CA ALA A 51 6.63 -12.42 -6.17
C ALA A 51 5.41 -11.51 -6.24
N GLU A 52 5.61 -10.28 -6.73
CA GLU A 52 4.55 -9.27 -6.87
C GLU A 52 3.33 -9.88 -7.60
N SER A 53 2.16 -9.80 -6.96
CA SER A 53 0.89 -10.26 -7.54
C SER A 53 -0.31 -9.83 -6.70
N GLY A 54 -1.50 -9.79 -7.32
CA GLY A 54 -2.75 -9.44 -6.63
C GLY A 54 -2.75 -8.06 -5.97
N GLY A 55 -1.92 -7.14 -6.47
CA GLY A 55 -1.70 -5.81 -5.90
C GLY A 55 -0.70 -5.76 -4.74
N GLN A 56 -0.20 -6.89 -4.23
CA GLN A 56 0.86 -6.87 -3.21
C GLN A 56 2.24 -6.72 -3.87
N GLU A 57 3.01 -5.74 -3.39
CA GLU A 57 4.41 -5.52 -3.76
C GLU A 57 5.28 -6.75 -3.41
N SER A 58 6.32 -6.97 -4.19
CA SER A 58 7.26 -8.07 -3.98
C SER A 58 7.98 -7.96 -2.62
N ASP A 59 8.48 -9.09 -2.12
CA ASP A 59 9.29 -9.06 -0.90
C ASP A 59 10.67 -8.45 -1.13
N ALA A 60 11.15 -7.73 -0.13
CA ALA A 60 12.55 -7.33 0.02
C ALA A 60 13.32 -8.32 0.91
N GLY A 61 14.64 -8.34 0.79
CA GLY A 61 15.51 -9.19 1.61
C GLY A 61 16.88 -9.41 0.97
N THR A 62 17.52 -10.53 1.30
CA THR A 62 18.88 -10.84 0.87
C THR A 62 19.04 -12.28 0.36
N LEU A 63 20.04 -12.46 -0.50
CA LEU A 63 20.64 -13.75 -0.82
C LEU A 63 22.08 -13.76 -0.29
N SER A 64 22.44 -14.76 0.51
CA SER A 64 23.77 -14.90 1.10
C SER A 64 24.40 -16.24 0.76
N GLY A 65 25.56 -16.22 0.09
CA GLY A 65 26.39 -17.39 -0.19
C GLY A 65 27.61 -17.46 0.74
N ALA A 66 28.52 -18.40 0.47
CA ALA A 66 29.75 -18.56 1.27
C ALA A 66 30.66 -17.32 1.23
N SER A 67 30.67 -16.59 0.11
CA SER A 67 31.52 -15.42 -0.13
C SER A 67 30.79 -14.31 -0.87
N ALA A 68 29.46 -14.34 -0.89
CA ALA A 68 28.64 -13.42 -1.66
C ALA A 68 27.45 -12.93 -0.85
N GLU A 69 27.13 -11.65 -0.97
CA GLU A 69 25.93 -11.05 -0.39
C GLU A 69 25.25 -10.24 -1.48
N ALA A 70 23.94 -10.43 -1.64
CA ALA A 70 23.15 -9.70 -2.59
C ALA A 70 21.83 -9.23 -1.98
N GLU A 71 21.46 -8.00 -2.30
CA GLU A 71 20.18 -7.40 -1.96
C GLU A 71 19.15 -7.80 -3.02
N VAL A 72 17.98 -8.28 -2.58
CA VAL A 72 16.84 -8.55 -3.47
C VAL A 72 16.06 -7.25 -3.64
N LEU A 73 16.04 -6.74 -4.88
CA LEU A 73 15.40 -5.48 -5.24
C LEU A 73 13.96 -5.65 -5.71
N ASP A 74 13.69 -6.77 -6.38
CA ASP A 74 12.37 -7.08 -6.93
C ASP A 74 12.23 -8.58 -7.15
N VAL A 75 11.00 -9.11 -7.03
CA VAL A 75 10.68 -10.52 -7.23
C VAL A 75 9.43 -10.63 -8.08
N GLN A 76 9.56 -11.32 -9.21
CA GLN A 76 8.54 -11.38 -10.25
C GLN A 76 8.24 -12.83 -10.63
N ARG A 77 7.04 -13.05 -11.19
CA ARG A 77 6.60 -14.35 -11.69
C ARG A 77 6.23 -14.26 -13.17
N PRO A 78 7.22 -14.10 -14.07
CA PRO A 78 6.97 -13.81 -15.48
C PRO A 78 6.26 -14.94 -16.24
N LEU A 79 6.39 -16.18 -15.75
CA LEU A 79 5.71 -17.36 -16.30
C LEU A 79 5.14 -18.21 -15.16
N PRO A 80 4.05 -18.96 -15.38
CA PRO A 80 3.54 -19.92 -14.42
C PRO A 80 4.64 -20.90 -13.97
N GLY A 81 4.91 -20.91 -12.66
CA GLY A 81 5.91 -21.79 -12.05
C GLY A 81 7.35 -21.27 -12.08
N LEU A 82 7.63 -20.08 -12.62
CA LEU A 82 8.96 -19.47 -12.59
C LEU A 82 8.95 -18.21 -11.72
N VAL A 83 9.76 -18.20 -10.65
CA VAL A 83 10.01 -17.00 -9.83
C VAL A 83 11.42 -16.48 -10.12
N THR A 84 11.53 -15.19 -10.40
CA THR A 84 12.78 -14.50 -10.73
C THR A 84 13.03 -13.38 -9.75
N HIS A 85 14.28 -13.17 -9.37
CA HIS A 85 14.70 -12.16 -8.39
C HIS A 85 15.65 -11.20 -9.07
N GLN A 86 15.31 -9.91 -9.15
CA GLN A 86 16.30 -8.90 -9.48
C GLN A 86 17.13 -8.66 -8.22
N VAL A 87 18.45 -8.84 -8.33
CA VAL A 87 19.36 -8.73 -7.20
C VAL A 87 20.52 -7.80 -7.53
N ARG A 88 20.98 -7.06 -6.52
CA ARG A 88 22.23 -6.29 -6.56
C ARG A 88 23.28 -7.02 -5.73
N VAL A 89 24.40 -7.39 -6.34
CA VAL A 89 25.51 -7.98 -5.59
C VAL A 89 26.18 -6.89 -4.77
N MET A 90 26.11 -7.02 -3.44
CA MET A 90 26.65 -6.05 -2.49
C MET A 90 28.10 -6.34 -2.14
N ALA A 91 28.48 -7.62 -2.16
CA ALA A 91 29.85 -8.06 -1.93
C ALA A 91 30.10 -9.42 -2.61
N GLY A 92 31.31 -9.61 -3.11
CA GLY A 92 31.76 -10.90 -3.67
C GLY A 92 31.24 -11.21 -5.07
N GLU A 93 31.02 -12.50 -5.34
CA GLU A 93 30.57 -13.01 -6.64
C GLU A 93 29.49 -14.10 -6.45
N LEU A 94 28.34 -13.94 -7.10
CA LEU A 94 27.30 -14.97 -7.20
C LEU A 94 27.52 -15.77 -8.47
N ALA A 95 27.66 -17.09 -8.38
CA ALA A 95 27.83 -17.97 -9.54
C ALA A 95 26.69 -18.97 -9.70
N VAL A 96 26.37 -19.30 -10.95
CA VAL A 96 25.39 -20.35 -11.25
C VAL A 96 25.86 -21.67 -10.66
N GLY A 97 24.99 -22.34 -9.91
CA GLY A 97 25.26 -23.57 -9.19
C GLY A 97 25.51 -23.38 -7.69
N ASP A 98 25.74 -22.15 -7.23
CA ASP A 98 25.95 -21.85 -5.83
C ASP A 98 24.76 -22.23 -4.96
N THR A 99 25.05 -22.60 -3.71
CA THR A 99 24.05 -22.67 -2.65
C THR A 99 24.02 -21.34 -1.92
N VAL A 100 22.84 -20.71 -1.88
CA VAL A 100 22.61 -19.44 -1.21
C VAL A 100 21.51 -19.60 -0.18
N ARG A 101 21.61 -18.87 0.93
CA ARG A 101 20.52 -18.68 1.86
C ARG A 101 19.69 -17.49 1.41
N ALA A 102 18.46 -17.77 1.00
CA ALA A 102 17.45 -16.78 0.66
C ALA A 102 16.71 -16.37 1.93
N ALA A 103 16.74 -15.09 2.28
CA ALA A 103 16.15 -14.55 3.50
C ALA A 103 15.33 -13.29 3.22
N VAL A 104 14.00 -13.40 3.38
CA VAL A 104 13.06 -12.27 3.32
C VAL A 104 13.23 -11.41 4.56
N ASP A 105 13.14 -10.09 4.40
CA ASP A 105 13.06 -9.16 5.53
C ASP A 105 11.75 -9.39 6.30
N PRO A 106 11.80 -9.83 7.58
CA PRO A 106 10.61 -10.15 8.36
C PRO A 106 9.71 -8.93 8.61
N GLU A 107 10.28 -7.73 8.77
CA GLU A 107 9.51 -6.51 9.00
C GLU A 107 8.84 -6.05 7.70
N TRP A 108 9.55 -6.14 6.57
CA TRP A 108 8.95 -5.92 5.24
C TRP A 108 7.76 -6.85 5.03
N ARG A 109 7.94 -8.16 5.26
CA ARG A 109 6.87 -9.14 5.09
C ARG A 109 5.69 -8.85 6.01
N LEU A 110 5.95 -8.48 7.27
CA LEU A 110 4.89 -8.11 8.20
C LEU A 110 4.09 -6.92 7.67
N GLY A 111 4.76 -5.84 7.27
CA GLY A 111 4.11 -4.66 6.69
C GLY A 111 3.31 -4.98 5.43
N ALA A 112 3.83 -5.83 4.54
CA ALA A 112 3.12 -6.28 3.34
C ALA A 112 1.87 -7.10 3.69
N ARG A 113 1.97 -8.03 4.65
CA ARG A 113 0.82 -8.81 5.16
C ARG A 113 -0.23 -7.92 5.79
N GLN A 114 0.18 -6.90 6.54
CA GLN A 114 -0.70 -5.90 7.16
C GLN A 114 -1.44 -5.09 6.10
N ALA A 115 -0.72 -4.56 5.10
CA ALA A 115 -1.32 -3.79 4.00
C ALA A 115 -2.30 -4.63 3.19
N HIS A 116 -1.91 -5.84 2.79
CA HIS A 116 -2.77 -6.72 2.01
C HIS A 116 -4.05 -7.09 2.78
N SER A 117 -3.91 -7.50 4.04
CA SER A 117 -5.06 -7.84 4.87
C SER A 117 -5.92 -6.61 5.19
N GLY A 118 -5.30 -5.43 5.33
CA GLY A 118 -5.96 -4.14 5.40
C GLY A 118 -6.83 -3.85 4.18
N THR A 119 -6.38 -4.23 2.98
CA THR A 119 -7.15 -4.06 1.74
C THR A 119 -8.42 -4.90 1.75
N HIS A 120 -8.33 -6.16 2.19
CA HIS A 120 -9.51 -7.05 2.36
C HIS A 120 -10.51 -6.48 3.38
N VAL A 121 -10.01 -5.96 4.50
CA VAL A 121 -10.84 -5.35 5.55
C VAL A 121 -11.50 -4.07 5.03
N LEU A 122 -10.75 -3.21 4.34
CA LEU A 122 -11.26 -1.96 3.79
C LEU A 122 -12.30 -2.22 2.69
N HIS A 123 -12.06 -3.21 1.83
CA HIS A 123 -13.01 -3.62 0.79
C HIS A 123 -14.29 -4.20 1.39
N ALA A 124 -14.21 -5.03 2.44
CA ALA A 124 -15.39 -5.52 3.15
C ALA A 124 -16.19 -4.38 3.83
N ALA A 125 -15.49 -3.45 4.49
CA ALA A 125 -16.11 -2.26 5.08
C ALA A 125 -16.78 -1.37 4.03
N LEU A 126 -16.12 -1.15 2.90
CA LEU A 126 -16.64 -0.38 1.77
C LEU A 126 -17.93 -1.01 1.21
N ARG A 127 -17.96 -2.34 1.02
CA ARG A 127 -19.18 -3.05 0.58
C ARG A 127 -20.29 -3.04 1.63
N GLN A 128 -19.94 -3.04 2.92
CA GLN A 128 -20.92 -2.94 4.00
C GLN A 128 -21.64 -1.58 3.98
N VAL A 129 -20.90 -0.49 3.71
CA VAL A 129 -21.44 0.88 3.73
C VAL A 129 -22.10 1.26 2.41
N LEU A 130 -21.44 0.97 1.28
CA LEU A 130 -21.89 1.38 -0.06
C LEU A 130 -22.76 0.33 -0.77
N GLY A 131 -22.79 -0.90 -0.24
CA GLY A 131 -23.51 -2.03 -0.82
C GLY A 131 -22.59 -3.02 -1.55
N PRO A 132 -23.10 -4.24 -1.83
CA PRO A 132 -22.32 -5.37 -2.29
C PRO A 132 -21.72 -5.19 -3.70
N THR A 133 -22.21 -4.22 -4.48
CA THR A 133 -21.73 -3.91 -5.84
C THR A 133 -20.51 -3.01 -5.86
N ALA A 134 -20.10 -2.45 -4.71
CA ALA A 134 -18.90 -1.64 -4.58
C ALA A 134 -17.65 -2.54 -4.55
N LEU A 135 -17.43 -3.25 -5.66
CA LEU A 135 -16.37 -4.24 -5.80
C LEU A 135 -15.05 -3.57 -6.14
N GLN A 136 -13.96 -4.10 -5.59
CA GLN A 136 -12.62 -3.75 -6.01
C GLN A 136 -12.45 -3.95 -7.53
N SER A 137 -11.72 -3.02 -8.14
CA SER A 137 -11.33 -3.00 -9.55
C SER A 137 -9.82 -2.78 -9.75
N GLY A 138 -9.10 -2.48 -8.67
CA GLY A 138 -7.66 -2.37 -8.64
C GLY A 138 -7.17 -2.19 -7.21
N SER A 139 -5.97 -2.67 -6.91
CA SER A 139 -5.34 -2.50 -5.60
C SER A 139 -3.83 -2.31 -5.74
N TYR A 140 -3.21 -1.76 -4.70
CA TYR A 140 -1.76 -1.75 -4.53
C TYR A 140 -1.45 -1.69 -3.03
N ASN A 141 -0.60 -2.60 -2.56
CA ASN A 141 -0.35 -2.86 -1.15
C ASN A 141 1.15 -3.02 -0.95
N ARG A 142 1.73 -2.21 -0.09
CA ARG A 142 3.14 -2.29 0.33
C ARG A 142 3.25 -2.00 1.83
N PRO A 143 4.39 -2.27 2.49
CA PRO A 143 4.55 -1.92 3.90
C PRO A 143 4.08 -0.50 4.22
N GLY A 144 3.13 -0.41 5.16
CA GLY A 144 2.56 0.83 5.65
C GLY A 144 1.54 1.53 4.74
N HIS A 145 1.25 1.04 3.53
CA HIS A 145 0.36 1.71 2.57
C HIS A 145 -0.51 0.72 1.80
N LEU A 146 -1.78 1.09 1.64
CA LEU A 146 -2.68 0.41 0.71
C LEU A 146 -3.48 1.40 -0.11
N ARG A 147 -3.95 0.90 -1.25
CA ARG A 147 -4.76 1.61 -2.22
C ARG A 147 -5.83 0.68 -2.76
N LEU A 148 -7.06 1.16 -2.83
CA LEU A 148 -8.22 0.40 -3.30
C LEU A 148 -9.03 1.25 -4.29
N ASP A 149 -9.17 0.74 -5.51
CA ASP A 149 -9.96 1.36 -6.57
C ASP A 149 -11.29 0.63 -6.74
N PHE A 150 -12.38 1.37 -6.90
CA PHE A 150 -13.74 0.82 -7.02
C PHE A 150 -14.62 1.72 -7.91
N PRO A 151 -15.62 1.14 -8.60
CA PRO A 151 -16.55 1.90 -9.42
C PRO A 151 -17.54 2.65 -8.53
N TRP A 152 -17.53 3.97 -8.62
CA TRP A 152 -18.46 4.84 -7.91
C TRP A 152 -18.63 6.19 -8.61
N ARG A 153 -19.85 6.72 -8.60
CA ARG A 153 -20.16 8.01 -9.24
C ARG A 153 -20.14 9.13 -8.20
N GLY A 154 -19.29 10.12 -8.45
CA GLY A 154 -19.11 11.27 -7.56
C GLY A 154 -18.14 11.01 -6.41
N ALA A 155 -17.80 12.07 -5.68
CA ALA A 155 -16.96 11.96 -4.50
C ALA A 155 -17.74 11.33 -3.34
N LEU A 156 -17.04 10.57 -2.50
CA LEU A 156 -17.64 10.07 -1.26
C LEU A 156 -17.79 11.21 -0.24
N PRO A 157 -18.98 11.41 0.35
CA PRO A 157 -19.14 12.34 1.46
C PRO A 157 -18.23 11.99 2.64
N ASP A 158 -17.77 13.01 3.37
CA ASP A 158 -16.86 12.83 4.51
C ASP A 158 -17.43 11.87 5.57
N THR A 159 -18.74 11.92 5.81
CA THR A 159 -19.43 11.01 6.73
C THR A 159 -19.33 9.56 6.28
N VAL A 160 -19.53 9.29 4.98
CA VAL A 160 -19.44 7.95 4.39
C VAL A 160 -18.01 7.42 4.47
N ARG A 161 -17.00 8.28 4.24
CA ARG A 161 -15.59 7.89 4.42
C ARG A 161 -15.31 7.52 5.88
N GLY A 162 -15.83 8.29 6.83
CA GLY A 162 -15.75 8.00 8.25
C GLY A 162 -16.42 6.66 8.62
N ASP A 163 -17.60 6.37 8.09
CA ASP A 163 -18.31 5.11 8.34
C ASP A 163 -17.52 3.89 7.82
N ILE A 164 -16.87 4.02 6.65
CA ILE A 164 -16.01 2.98 6.07
C ILE A 164 -14.79 2.74 6.96
N GLU A 165 -14.08 3.81 7.35
CA GLU A 165 -12.91 3.72 8.22
C GLU A 165 -13.26 3.13 9.59
N GLU A 166 -14.40 3.53 10.16
CA GLU A 166 -14.87 3.01 11.44
C GLU A 166 -15.23 1.52 11.33
N ALA A 167 -15.94 1.10 10.27
CA ALA A 167 -16.27 -0.30 10.04
C ALA A 167 -15.01 -1.17 9.91
N ALA A 168 -13.98 -0.69 9.19
CA ALA A 168 -12.69 -1.35 9.10
C ALA A 168 -12.03 -1.50 10.48
N ASN A 169 -11.90 -0.41 11.24
CA ASN A 169 -11.26 -0.45 12.56
C ASN A 169 -12.07 -1.25 13.60
N ARG A 170 -13.40 -1.35 13.47
CA ARG A 170 -14.20 -2.26 14.30
C ARG A 170 -13.88 -3.72 14.01
N ALA A 171 -13.59 -4.08 12.75
CA ALA A 171 -13.17 -5.44 12.41
C ALA A 171 -11.82 -5.79 13.03
N LEU A 172 -10.86 -4.86 12.99
CA LEU A 172 -9.57 -4.97 13.70
C LEU A 172 -9.80 -5.16 15.20
N ARG A 173 -10.63 -4.33 15.83
CA ARG A 173 -10.95 -4.43 17.26
C ARG A 173 -11.61 -5.74 17.67
N ARG A 174 -12.40 -6.35 16.78
CA ARG A 174 -13.03 -7.66 16.99
C ARG A 174 -12.07 -8.83 16.81
N ASP A 175 -10.86 -8.56 16.34
CA ASP A 175 -9.82 -9.56 16.11
C ASP A 175 -10.28 -10.73 15.24
N LEU A 176 -10.96 -10.40 14.13
CA LEU A 176 -11.53 -11.41 13.24
C LEU A 176 -10.43 -12.37 12.73
N PRO A 177 -10.64 -13.69 12.80
CA PRO A 177 -9.62 -14.65 12.37
C PRO A 177 -9.46 -14.62 10.85
N VAL A 178 -8.22 -14.85 10.40
CA VAL A 178 -7.89 -15.03 8.99
C VAL A 178 -7.73 -16.53 8.69
N ALA A 179 -8.55 -17.05 7.79
CA ALA A 179 -8.51 -18.44 7.37
C ALA A 179 -8.12 -18.54 5.88
N VAL A 180 -7.32 -19.56 5.56
CA VAL A 180 -6.88 -19.84 4.19
C VAL A 180 -7.28 -21.26 3.83
N ARG A 181 -7.96 -21.41 2.69
CA ARG A 181 -8.42 -22.72 2.19
C ARG A 181 -8.11 -22.86 0.71
N TRP A 182 -7.63 -24.04 0.33
CA TRP A 182 -7.47 -24.42 -1.07
C TRP A 182 -8.66 -25.28 -1.49
N MET A 183 -9.29 -24.92 -2.58
CA MET A 183 -10.50 -25.59 -3.10
C MET A 183 -10.62 -25.37 -4.59
N THR A 184 -11.58 -26.01 -5.24
CA THR A 184 -11.88 -25.77 -6.66
C THR A 184 -12.60 -24.44 -6.85
N LEU A 185 -12.52 -23.86 -8.05
CA LEU A 185 -13.23 -22.62 -8.38
C LEU A 185 -14.76 -22.73 -8.18
N PRO A 186 -15.44 -23.82 -8.57
CA PRO A 186 -16.86 -24.00 -8.27
C PRO A 186 -17.18 -23.98 -6.77
N GLU A 187 -16.43 -24.69 -5.95
CA GLU A 187 -16.61 -24.70 -4.48
C GLU A 187 -16.43 -23.29 -3.89
N ALA A 188 -15.43 -22.55 -4.37
CA ALA A 188 -15.20 -21.16 -3.93
C ALA A 188 -16.38 -20.24 -4.29
N LYS A 189 -16.95 -20.40 -5.50
CA LYS A 189 -18.13 -19.64 -5.94
C LYS A 189 -19.38 -19.99 -5.14
N GLU A 190 -19.60 -21.27 -4.84
CA GLU A 190 -20.71 -21.72 -3.98
C GLU A 190 -20.59 -21.19 -2.56
N LEU A 191 -19.36 -21.08 -2.04
CA LEU A 191 -19.08 -20.39 -0.79
C LEU A 191 -19.23 -18.85 -0.92
N GLY A 192 -19.53 -18.29 -2.08
CA GLY A 192 -19.68 -16.84 -2.25
C GLY A 192 -18.36 -16.07 -2.14
N ALA A 193 -17.24 -16.72 -2.43
CA ALA A 193 -15.95 -16.03 -2.52
C ALA A 193 -15.92 -15.12 -3.74
N LEU A 194 -15.45 -13.89 -3.55
CA LEU A 194 -15.30 -12.94 -4.64
C LEU A 194 -14.09 -13.30 -5.50
N ALA A 195 -14.32 -13.44 -6.80
CA ALA A 195 -13.27 -13.47 -7.81
C ALA A 195 -13.16 -12.07 -8.42
N LEU A 196 -12.20 -11.27 -7.95
CA LEU A 196 -12.08 -9.85 -8.30
C LEU A 196 -11.34 -9.60 -9.61
N PHE A 197 -10.56 -10.58 -10.07
CA PHE A 197 -9.76 -10.48 -11.28
C PHE A 197 -10.14 -11.58 -12.28
N GLU A 198 -10.04 -11.28 -13.57
CA GLU A 198 -10.32 -12.19 -14.70
C GLU A 198 -9.18 -13.18 -14.98
N GLU A 199 -8.29 -13.39 -14.02
CA GLU A 199 -7.17 -14.33 -14.19
C GLU A 199 -7.70 -15.73 -14.48
N ALA A 200 -6.99 -16.45 -15.37
CA ALA A 200 -7.23 -17.87 -15.60
C ALA A 200 -6.84 -18.66 -14.35
N TYR A 201 -7.77 -18.73 -13.38
CA TYR A 201 -7.62 -19.52 -12.18
C TYR A 201 -7.31 -20.97 -12.55
N GLY A 202 -6.32 -21.56 -11.88
CA GLY A 202 -6.01 -22.97 -12.02
C GLY A 202 -7.12 -23.87 -11.45
N GLU A 203 -6.93 -25.19 -11.54
CA GLU A 203 -7.89 -26.17 -11.01
C GLU A 203 -8.20 -25.99 -9.51
N LYS A 204 -7.22 -25.51 -8.74
CA LYS A 204 -7.37 -25.12 -7.34
C LYS A 204 -7.10 -23.64 -7.17
N VAL A 205 -7.95 -22.98 -6.40
CA VAL A 205 -7.84 -21.58 -5.98
C VAL A 205 -7.60 -21.48 -4.50
N ARG A 206 -6.92 -20.40 -4.10
CA ARG A 206 -6.70 -20.03 -2.71
C ARG A 206 -7.76 -19.03 -2.29
N VAL A 207 -8.58 -19.40 -1.32
CA VAL A 207 -9.59 -18.53 -0.72
C VAL A 207 -9.10 -18.04 0.63
N VAL A 208 -9.15 -16.73 0.81
CA VAL A 208 -8.81 -16.05 2.07
C VAL A 208 -10.08 -15.47 2.66
N GLU A 209 -10.29 -15.74 3.95
CA GLU A 209 -11.42 -15.24 4.71
C GLU A 209 -10.95 -14.44 5.91
N ILE A 210 -11.51 -13.25 6.10
CA ILE A 210 -11.34 -12.45 7.31
C ILE A 210 -12.72 -12.26 7.93
N GLY A 211 -12.98 -12.96 9.04
CA GLY A 211 -14.31 -12.95 9.67
C GLY A 211 -15.39 -13.65 8.84
N GLY A 212 -15.03 -14.69 8.09
CA GLY A 212 -15.96 -15.54 7.34
C GLY A 212 -16.57 -14.83 6.13
N ALA A 213 -17.89 -14.86 5.99
CA ALA A 213 -18.58 -14.31 4.81
C ALA A 213 -18.46 -12.78 4.67
N TRP A 214 -18.04 -12.07 5.73
CA TRP A 214 -17.86 -10.62 5.70
C TRP A 214 -16.76 -10.19 4.73
N SER A 215 -15.61 -10.88 4.77
CA SER A 215 -14.54 -10.75 3.78
C SER A 215 -14.12 -12.15 3.34
N ARG A 216 -14.40 -12.50 2.08
CA ARG A 216 -14.09 -13.81 1.48
C ARG A 216 -13.74 -13.61 0.02
N GLU A 217 -12.48 -13.82 -0.33
CA GLU A 217 -11.94 -13.46 -1.65
C GLU A 217 -10.96 -14.54 -2.13
N LEU A 218 -10.89 -14.73 -3.45
CA LEU A 218 -9.81 -15.48 -4.07
C LEU A 218 -8.56 -14.60 -4.01
N CYS A 219 -7.53 -15.05 -3.28
CA CYS A 219 -6.33 -14.24 -3.07
C CYS A 219 -5.07 -15.11 -2.93
N GLY A 220 -4.07 -14.81 -3.75
CA GLY A 220 -2.74 -15.42 -3.70
C GLY A 220 -1.80 -14.77 -2.68
N GLY A 221 -2.20 -13.65 -2.07
CA GLY A 221 -1.41 -12.82 -1.17
C GLY A 221 -0.94 -13.48 0.12
N THR A 222 0.04 -12.84 0.75
CA THR A 222 0.39 -13.13 2.14
C THR A 222 -0.51 -12.33 3.08
N HIS A 223 -1.02 -12.97 4.15
CA HIS A 223 -1.96 -12.33 5.08
C HIS A 223 -1.53 -12.52 6.52
N VAL A 224 -1.90 -11.58 7.37
CA VAL A 224 -1.82 -11.77 8.83
C VAL A 224 -2.72 -12.93 9.26
N GLU A 225 -2.56 -13.42 10.49
CA GLU A 225 -3.35 -14.52 11.05
C GLU A 225 -4.66 -14.02 11.67
N HIS A 226 -4.66 -12.79 12.17
CA HIS A 226 -5.83 -12.16 12.77
C HIS A 226 -5.93 -10.67 12.41
N ALA A 227 -7.15 -10.15 12.29
CA ALA A 227 -7.38 -8.77 11.86
C ALA A 227 -6.72 -7.72 12.78
N SER A 228 -6.56 -7.96 14.08
CA SER A 228 -5.89 -7.01 14.97
C SER A 228 -4.40 -6.82 14.63
N GLN A 229 -3.76 -7.82 14.00
CA GLN A 229 -2.36 -7.75 13.60
C GLN A 229 -2.12 -6.75 12.45
N ILE A 230 -3.18 -6.31 11.75
CA ILE A 230 -3.11 -5.21 10.77
C ILE A 230 -2.63 -3.91 11.44
N GLY A 231 -2.94 -3.72 12.73
CA GLY A 231 -2.66 -2.49 13.45
C GLY A 231 -3.68 -1.40 13.10
N THR A 232 -3.22 -0.15 12.98
CA THR A 232 -4.09 0.98 12.60
C THR A 232 -4.50 0.86 11.13
N VAL A 233 -5.71 1.25 10.78
CA VAL A 233 -6.07 1.59 9.38
C VAL A 233 -6.55 3.05 9.39
N ALA A 234 -5.79 3.94 8.76
CA ALA A 234 -6.09 5.36 8.67
C ALA A 234 -6.28 5.76 7.20
N LEU A 235 -7.49 6.17 6.80
CA LEU A 235 -7.76 6.69 5.47
C LEU A 235 -7.02 8.02 5.28
N THR A 236 -6.13 8.07 4.30
CA THR A 236 -5.28 9.23 4.03
C THR A 236 -5.78 10.07 2.87
N ALA A 237 -6.47 9.46 1.92
CA ALA A 237 -6.98 10.17 0.74
C ALA A 237 -8.18 9.47 0.11
N GLU A 238 -9.00 10.28 -0.56
CA GLU A 238 -10.04 9.83 -1.48
C GLU A 238 -9.97 10.69 -2.75
N SER A 239 -9.95 10.05 -3.92
CA SER A 239 -9.73 10.75 -5.19
C SER A 239 -10.42 10.09 -6.38
N SER A 240 -10.58 10.86 -7.47
CA SER A 240 -11.07 10.35 -8.76
C SER A 240 -9.91 9.78 -9.55
N VAL A 241 -10.07 8.58 -10.11
CA VAL A 241 -9.06 7.98 -11.02
C VAL A 241 -9.53 7.92 -12.48
N GLY A 242 -10.69 8.51 -12.76
CA GLY A 242 -11.32 8.52 -14.08
C GLY A 242 -12.83 8.65 -13.97
N ALA A 243 -13.51 8.54 -15.11
CA ALA A 243 -14.97 8.58 -15.15
C ALA A 243 -15.57 7.36 -14.44
N GLY A 244 -16.32 7.59 -13.36
CA GLY A 244 -17.03 6.54 -12.61
C GLY A 244 -16.15 5.68 -11.70
N MET A 245 -14.92 6.11 -11.41
CA MET A 245 -13.96 5.36 -10.60
C MET A 245 -13.38 6.22 -9.48
N ARG A 246 -13.36 5.65 -8.27
CA ARG A 246 -12.82 6.29 -7.07
C ARG A 246 -11.71 5.43 -6.46
N ARG A 247 -10.83 6.08 -5.74
CA ARG A 247 -9.70 5.49 -5.02
C ARG A 247 -9.76 5.89 -3.55
N LEU A 248 -9.64 4.90 -2.68
CA LEU A 248 -9.28 5.10 -1.29
C LEU A 248 -7.81 4.74 -1.10
N GLU A 249 -7.11 5.56 -0.33
CA GLU A 249 -5.77 5.25 0.17
C GLU A 249 -5.78 5.25 1.68
N ALA A 250 -5.01 4.34 2.26
CA ALA A 250 -4.86 4.25 3.70
C ALA A 250 -3.42 3.96 4.10
N ALA A 251 -3.03 4.47 5.26
CA ALA A 251 -1.83 4.06 5.97
C ALA A 251 -2.21 2.97 6.98
N VAL A 252 -1.39 1.92 7.05
CA VAL A 252 -1.64 0.77 7.94
C VAL A 252 -0.48 0.49 8.87
N GLY A 253 -0.68 -0.38 9.87
CA GLY A 253 0.40 -0.83 10.75
C GLY A 253 0.98 0.31 11.58
N ILE A 254 2.31 0.27 11.77
CA ILE A 254 3.03 1.28 12.55
C ILE A 254 3.17 2.60 11.78
N GLU A 255 3.24 2.54 10.45
CA GLU A 255 3.25 3.72 9.57
C GLU A 255 1.93 4.48 9.64
N GLY A 256 0.81 3.76 9.79
CA GLY A 256 -0.52 4.34 10.05
C GLY A 256 -0.56 5.13 11.36
N PHE A 257 0.01 4.59 12.44
CA PHE A 257 0.18 5.35 13.68
C PHE A 257 1.08 6.57 13.47
N GLY A 258 2.19 6.41 12.76
CA GLY A 258 3.11 7.50 12.41
C GLY A 258 2.42 8.63 11.63
N TYR A 259 1.51 8.29 10.71
CA TYR A 259 0.67 9.25 10.00
C TYR A 259 -0.22 10.05 10.97
N LEU A 260 -1.01 9.36 11.81
CA LEU A 260 -1.89 10.01 12.79
C LEU A 260 -1.12 10.88 13.79
N ALA A 261 0.07 10.45 14.21
CA ALA A 261 0.93 11.22 15.10
C ALA A 261 1.39 12.54 14.45
N ARG A 262 1.76 12.51 13.17
CA ARG A 262 2.13 13.73 12.41
C ARG A 262 0.96 14.69 12.28
N GLU A 263 -0.24 14.19 11.99
CA GLU A 263 -1.46 15.01 11.91
C GLU A 263 -1.77 15.67 13.26
N ARG A 264 -1.70 14.90 14.36
CA ARG A 264 -1.87 15.43 15.73
C ARG A 264 -0.88 16.55 16.03
N ASP A 265 0.38 16.37 15.68
CA ASP A 265 1.45 17.34 15.96
C ASP A 265 1.31 18.59 15.08
N LEU A 266 0.83 18.45 13.84
CA LEU A 266 0.48 19.57 12.97
C LEU A 266 -0.64 20.42 13.60
N VAL A 267 -1.74 19.79 14.01
CA VAL A 267 -2.85 20.48 14.68
C VAL A 267 -2.39 21.16 15.97
N ALA A 268 -1.50 20.52 16.74
CA ALA A 268 -0.94 21.10 17.96
C ALA A 268 -0.13 22.38 17.68
N ARG A 269 0.72 22.37 16.65
CA ARG A 269 1.51 23.54 16.25
C ARG A 269 0.62 24.71 15.78
N VAL A 270 -0.44 24.41 15.02
CA VAL A 270 -1.39 25.45 14.59
C VAL A 270 -2.16 26.03 15.79
N ALA A 271 -2.59 25.19 16.73
CA ALA A 271 -3.24 25.62 17.97
C ALA A 271 -2.36 26.56 18.79
N GLU A 272 -1.07 26.24 18.93
CA GLU A 272 -0.10 27.08 19.63
C GLU A 272 0.10 28.43 18.93
N GLN A 273 0.29 28.43 17.61
CA GLN A 273 0.46 29.66 16.81
C GLN A 273 -0.75 30.59 16.91
N LEU A 274 -1.96 30.03 16.97
CA LEU A 274 -3.21 30.81 17.06
C LEU A 274 -3.65 31.10 18.49
N GLN A 275 -2.94 30.55 19.48
CA GLN A 275 -3.25 30.61 20.91
C GLN A 275 -4.71 30.24 21.18
N ALA A 276 -5.17 29.12 20.60
CA ALA A 276 -6.55 28.65 20.71
C ALA A 276 -6.61 27.13 20.96
N PRO A 277 -7.62 26.64 21.70
CA PRO A 277 -7.89 25.22 21.80
C PRO A 277 -8.10 24.58 20.44
N ARG A 278 -7.71 23.30 20.28
CA ARG A 278 -7.81 22.58 18.99
C ARG A 278 -9.22 22.59 18.41
N ALA A 279 -10.24 22.44 19.27
CA ALA A 279 -11.65 22.42 18.87
C ALA A 279 -12.14 23.77 18.32
N GLU A 280 -11.49 24.88 18.70
CA GLU A 280 -11.85 26.24 18.28
C GLU A 280 -11.03 26.72 17.07
N LEU A 281 -10.09 25.90 16.58
CA LEU A 281 -9.25 26.28 15.45
C LEU A 281 -10.02 26.69 14.20
N PRO A 282 -11.09 25.97 13.77
CA PRO A 282 -11.85 26.37 12.59
C PRO A 282 -12.43 27.78 12.72
N ASP A 283 -13.04 28.09 13.86
CA ASP A 283 -13.64 29.40 14.13
C ASP A 283 -12.58 30.50 14.23
N ARG A 284 -11.44 30.20 14.89
CA ARG A 284 -10.32 31.12 15.02
C ARG A 284 -9.71 31.46 13.65
N ILE A 285 -9.56 30.47 12.78
CA ILE A 285 -9.06 30.66 11.40
C ILE A 285 -10.07 31.48 10.59
N ALA A 286 -11.36 31.16 10.66
CA ALA A 286 -12.41 31.90 9.96
C ALA A 286 -12.43 33.39 10.38
N ALA A 287 -12.35 33.66 11.69
CA ALA A 287 -12.29 35.02 12.22
C ALA A 287 -11.03 35.78 11.76
N LEU A 288 -9.87 35.12 11.69
CA LEU A 288 -8.63 35.71 11.18
C LEU A 288 -8.72 36.04 9.69
N LEU A 289 -9.30 35.16 8.88
CA LEU A 289 -9.51 35.39 7.45
C LEU A 289 -10.46 36.57 7.20
N GLU A 290 -11.53 36.71 7.98
CA GLU A 290 -12.44 37.85 7.86
C GLU A 290 -11.77 39.17 8.30
N ARG A 291 -10.97 39.14 9.37
CA ARG A 291 -10.16 40.29 9.78
C ARG A 291 -9.14 40.70 8.71
N LEU A 292 -8.49 39.73 8.06
CA LEU A 292 -7.56 39.97 6.96
C LEU A 292 -8.26 40.67 5.78
N LYS A 293 -9.42 40.15 5.35
CA LYS A 293 -10.22 40.78 4.29
C LYS A 293 -10.66 42.21 4.65
N ALA A 294 -11.03 42.45 5.90
CA ALA A 294 -11.41 43.80 6.36
C ALA A 294 -10.23 44.76 6.36
N ALA A 295 -9.06 44.31 6.84
CA ALA A 295 -7.82 45.09 6.83
C ALA A 295 -7.36 45.42 5.41
N ASP A 296 -7.47 44.48 4.47
CA ASP A 296 -7.13 44.71 3.05
C ASP A 296 -8.04 45.78 2.41
N ARG A 297 -9.35 45.72 2.68
CA ARG A 297 -10.30 46.75 2.20
C ARG A 297 -9.96 48.13 2.76
N GLU A 298 -9.62 48.20 4.05
CA GLU A 298 -9.21 49.45 4.69
C GLU A 298 -7.89 49.98 4.11
N ASN A 299 -6.90 49.11 3.86
CA ASN A 299 -5.64 49.49 3.24
C ASN A 299 -5.85 50.08 1.83
N GLN A 300 -6.69 49.45 1.02
CA GLN A 300 -7.06 49.97 -0.30
C GLN A 300 -7.75 51.34 -0.21
N ARG A 301 -8.63 51.53 0.77
CA ARG A 301 -9.31 52.81 1.01
C ARG A 301 -8.31 53.91 1.40
N LEU A 302 -7.38 53.60 2.30
CA LEU A 302 -6.33 54.53 2.73
C LEU A 302 -5.40 54.91 1.57
N ARG A 303 -4.96 53.93 0.76
CA ARG A 303 -4.16 54.19 -0.45
C ARG A 303 -4.89 55.09 -1.45
N ARG A 304 -6.18 54.86 -1.69
CA ARG A 304 -6.98 55.73 -2.57
C ARG A 304 -7.05 57.16 -2.05
N ARG A 305 -7.24 57.34 -0.73
CA ARG A 305 -7.24 58.67 -0.08
C ARG A 305 -5.89 59.37 -0.20
N GLU A 306 -4.79 58.65 0.04
CA GLU A 306 -3.45 59.20 -0.08
C GLU A 306 -3.13 59.64 -1.52
N THR A 307 -3.45 58.80 -2.52
CA THR A 307 -3.27 59.14 -3.94
C THR A 307 -4.07 60.39 -4.31
N ALA A 308 -5.32 60.48 -3.88
CA ALA A 308 -6.16 61.66 -4.11
C ALA A 308 -5.55 62.93 -3.48
N ALA A 309 -5.17 62.86 -2.20
CA ALA A 309 -4.55 63.99 -1.49
C ALA A 309 -3.19 64.41 -2.09
N ARG A 310 -2.44 63.46 -2.67
CA ARG A 310 -1.20 63.76 -3.40
C ARG A 310 -1.49 64.43 -4.74
N ALA A 311 -2.50 63.99 -5.48
CA ALA A 311 -2.93 64.62 -6.72
C ALA A 311 -3.41 66.06 -6.48
N GLU A 312 -4.20 66.30 -5.42
CA GLU A 312 -4.65 67.64 -5.03
C GLU A 312 -3.48 68.58 -4.72
N ARG A 313 -2.49 68.12 -3.95
CA ARG A 313 -1.29 68.92 -3.64
C ARG A 313 -0.45 69.26 -4.87
N LEU A 314 -0.33 68.33 -5.82
CA LEU A 314 0.37 68.57 -7.08
C LEU A 314 -0.38 69.58 -7.96
N ALA A 315 -1.71 69.47 -8.02
CA ALA A 315 -2.54 70.40 -8.77
C ALA A 315 -2.53 71.82 -8.18
N ALA A 316 -2.47 71.96 -6.85
CA ALA A 316 -2.37 73.27 -6.18
C ALA A 316 -0.99 73.93 -6.29
N GLY A 317 0.05 73.17 -6.68
CA GLY A 317 1.42 73.66 -6.85
C GLY A 317 1.83 73.91 -8.31
N ALA A 318 0.93 73.69 -9.27
CA ALA A 318 1.11 73.94 -10.70
C ALA A 318 0.40 75.25 -11.11
#